data_AF-A0A957BUD2-F1
#
_entry.id   AF-A0A957BUD2-F1
#
_cell.length_a   1.000
_cell.length_b   1.000
_cell.length_c   1.000
_cell.angle_alpha   90.00
_cell.angle_beta   90.00
_cell.angle_gamma   90.00
#
_symmetry.space_group_name_H-M   'P 1'
#
loop_
_entity.id
_entity.type
_entity.pdbx_description
1 polymer ?
#
loop_
_entity_poly.entity_id
_entity_poly.type
_entity_poly.pdbx_seq_one_letter_code
_entity_poly.pdbx_strand_id
1 'polypeptide(L)'
;MTTRPVGDDEDKLIGRQLGAYSVSRLLATGGMARIYEGVDTNLGRPVAIKVLKLEDASADPTLARRFQREAKAIAKLEHDHIIPVYHYGEDGGLRYLAMKLIDGKDLSQEISRLRRSGRRMDVGYALDILGQIASAIDFAHEHDVVHR
;
A
#
# COMPACT_ATOMS: atom_id res chain seq x y z
N MET A 1 -8.20 -27.08 -7.48
CA MET A 1 -7.14 -26.10 -7.81
C MET A 1 -6.28 -25.93 -6.57
N THR A 2 -5.14 -26.59 -6.56
CA THR A 2 -4.17 -26.71 -5.48
C THR A 2 -3.39 -25.41 -5.33
N THR A 3 -3.46 -24.77 -4.16
CA THR A 3 -2.54 -23.68 -3.80
C THR A 3 -1.14 -24.25 -3.68
N ARG A 4 -0.28 -23.95 -4.66
CA ARG A 4 1.15 -24.18 -4.55
C ARG A 4 1.67 -23.41 -3.32
N PRO A 5 2.53 -24.00 -2.49
CA PRO A 5 3.23 -23.25 -1.47
C PRO A 5 4.08 -22.19 -2.18
N VAL A 6 3.93 -20.93 -1.77
CA VAL A 6 4.86 -19.86 -2.15
C VAL A 6 6.21 -20.31 -1.59
N GLY A 7 7.16 -20.62 -2.48
CA GLY A 7 8.49 -21.07 -2.07
C GLY A 7 9.17 -20.01 -1.19
N ASP A 8 9.90 -20.49 -0.20
CA ASP A 8 10.88 -19.75 0.61
C ASP A 8 12.04 -19.23 -0.27
N ASP A 9 11.76 -18.36 -1.24
CA ASP A 9 12.73 -17.34 -1.59
C ASP A 9 12.66 -16.32 -0.45
N GLU A 10 13.64 -16.33 0.47
CA GLU A 10 13.83 -15.25 1.42
C GLU A 10 13.69 -13.93 0.68
N ASP A 11 12.60 -13.20 0.96
CA ASP A 11 12.35 -11.93 0.30
C ASP A 11 13.56 -11.04 0.60
N LYS A 12 14.35 -10.78 -0.43
CA LYS A 12 15.68 -10.17 -0.30
C LYS A 12 15.64 -8.80 0.38
N LEU A 13 14.47 -8.18 0.49
CA LEU A 13 14.28 -6.90 1.16
C LEU A 13 14.09 -7.02 2.66
N ILE A 14 13.62 -8.15 3.19
CA ILE A 14 13.48 -8.33 4.64
C ILE A 14 14.85 -8.24 5.31
N GLY A 15 14.95 -7.44 6.37
CA GLY A 15 16.20 -7.14 7.07
C GLY A 15 17.08 -6.10 6.39
N ARG A 16 16.70 -5.59 5.21
CA ARG A 16 17.42 -4.47 4.57
C ARG A 16 16.92 -3.12 5.04
N GLN A 17 17.78 -2.13 4.82
CA GLN A 17 17.47 -0.72 4.96
C GLN A 17 17.19 -0.12 3.57
N LEU A 18 16.12 0.66 3.44
CA LEU A 18 15.81 1.49 2.27
C LEU A 18 15.79 2.95 2.73
N GLY A 19 16.86 3.69 2.48
CA GLY A 19 17.07 5.02 3.08
C GLY A 19 16.93 4.99 4.62
N ALA A 20 15.94 5.70 5.15
CA ALA A 20 15.66 5.76 6.59
C ALA A 20 14.71 4.66 7.10
N TYR A 21 14.37 3.66 6.28
CA TYR A 21 13.35 2.67 6.63
C TYR A 21 13.93 1.25 6.70
N SER A 22 13.83 0.60 7.87
CA SER A 22 14.21 -0.80 8.03
C SER A 22 13.02 -1.71 7.69
N VAL A 23 13.23 -2.69 6.82
CA VAL A 23 12.18 -3.60 6.33
C VAL A 23 12.10 -4.81 7.25
N SER A 24 10.92 -5.06 7.82
CA SER A 24 10.71 -6.10 8.84
C SER A 24 10.01 -7.35 8.32
N ARG A 25 8.91 -7.20 7.57
CA ARG A 25 8.19 -8.34 6.97
C ARG A 25 7.37 -7.94 5.77
N LEU A 26 7.10 -8.90 4.88
CA LEU A 26 6.17 -8.71 3.77
C LEU A 26 4.71 -8.74 4.29
N LEU A 27 3.93 -7.71 3.96
CA LEU A 27 2.50 -7.61 4.27
C LEU A 27 1.63 -8.12 3.13
N ALA A 28 1.94 -7.69 1.91
CA ALA A 28 1.14 -8.00 0.74
C ALA A 28 1.96 -7.94 -0.55
N THR A 29 1.51 -8.70 -1.55
CA THR A 29 1.97 -8.61 -2.93
C THR A 29 0.75 -8.33 -3.80
N GLY A 30 0.82 -7.34 -4.68
CA GLY A 30 -0.31 -7.00 -5.54
C GLY A 30 0.10 -6.14 -6.72
N GLY A 31 -0.47 -6.42 -7.90
CA GLY A 31 -0.12 -5.72 -9.15
C GLY A 31 1.40 -5.62 -9.33
N MET A 32 1.88 -4.39 -9.43
CA MET A 32 3.28 -4.03 -9.70
C MET A 32 4.15 -3.83 -8.45
N ALA A 33 3.61 -4.02 -7.24
CA ALA A 33 4.31 -3.67 -6.01
C ALA A 33 4.24 -4.75 -4.93
N ARG A 34 5.21 -4.70 -4.03
CA ARG A 34 5.23 -5.41 -2.75
C ARG A 34 5.04 -4.39 -1.63
N ILE A 35 4.28 -4.72 -0.61
CA ILE A 35 4.08 -3.86 0.57
C ILE A 35 4.71 -4.57 1.76
N TYR A 36 5.59 -3.87 2.45
CA TYR A 36 6.27 -4.36 3.64
C TYR A 36 5.87 -3.55 4.86
N GLU A 37 5.95 -4.18 6.03
CA GLU A 37 6.03 -3.48 7.30
C GLU A 37 7.48 -3.15 7.58
N GLY A 38 7.70 -1.97 8.16
CA GLY A 38 9.03 -1.54 8.59
C GLY A 38 8.97 -0.46 9.66
N VAL A 39 10.14 0.08 9.97
CA VAL A 39 10.28 1.18 10.93
C VAL A 39 11.07 2.32 10.29
N ASP A 40 10.56 3.53 10.45
CA ASP A 40 11.32 4.76 10.20
C ASP A 40 12.38 4.89 11.29
N THR A 41 13.65 4.64 10.96
CA THR A 41 14.75 4.60 11.93
C THR A 41 15.11 5.98 12.47
N ASN A 42 14.70 7.06 11.79
CA ASN A 42 14.94 8.42 12.28
C ASN A 42 13.91 8.82 13.35
N LEU A 43 12.66 8.40 13.19
CA LEU A 43 11.55 8.78 14.06
C LEU A 43 11.07 7.67 15.01
N GLY A 44 11.54 6.43 14.82
CA GLY A 44 11.16 5.28 15.63
C GLY A 44 9.70 4.84 15.48
N ARG A 45 9.04 5.15 14.35
CA ARG A 45 7.62 4.83 14.13
C ARG A 45 7.42 3.71 13.11
N PRO A 46 6.37 2.88 13.26
CA PRO A 46 6.03 1.86 12.29
C PRO A 46 5.51 2.50 10.98
N VAL A 47 5.88 1.90 9.86
CA VAL A 47 5.50 2.35 8.51
C VAL A 47 5.13 1.17 7.61
N ALA A 48 4.30 1.44 6.61
CA ALA A 48 4.15 0.57 5.46
C ALA A 48 5.06 1.08 4.33
N ILE A 49 5.79 0.17 3.69
CA ILE A 49 6.76 0.48 2.63
C ILE A 49 6.31 -0.23 1.35
N LYS A 50 5.76 0.52 0.39
CA LYS A 50 5.36 -0.01 -0.92
C LYS A 50 6.54 0.11 -1.87
N VAL A 51 7.05 -1.02 -2.35
CA VAL A 51 8.21 -1.11 -3.24
C VAL A 51 7.77 -1.59 -4.62
N LEU A 52 8.17 -0.88 -5.67
CA LEU A 52 7.93 -1.30 -7.06
C LEU A 52 8.78 -2.53 -7.37
N LYS A 53 8.19 -3.57 -7.95
CA LYS A 53 8.93 -4.79 -8.31
C LYS A 53 9.94 -4.50 -9.41
N LEU A 54 11.16 -5.01 -9.24
CA LEU A 54 12.26 -4.85 -10.22
C LEU A 54 11.86 -5.37 -11.60
N GLU A 55 11.24 -6.54 -11.68
CA GLU A 55 10.78 -7.14 -12.94
C GLU A 55 9.85 -6.20 -13.74
N ASP A 56 8.93 -5.51 -13.05
CA ASP A 56 7.99 -4.59 -13.67
C ASP A 56 8.67 -3.28 -14.07
N ALA A 57 9.53 -2.73 -13.22
CA ALA A 57 10.26 -1.49 -13.51
C ALA A 57 11.21 -1.64 -14.71
N SER A 58 11.83 -2.81 -14.88
CA SER A 58 12.70 -3.10 -16.03
C SER A 58 11.91 -3.38 -17.31
N ALA A 59 10.70 -3.96 -17.20
CA ALA A 59 9.86 -4.27 -18.35
C ALA A 59 9.21 -3.02 -18.96
N ASP A 60 8.84 -2.02 -18.15
CA ASP A 60 8.20 -0.80 -18.62
C ASP A 60 8.65 0.45 -17.82
N PRO A 61 9.55 1.28 -18.38
CA PRO A 61 9.99 2.53 -17.75
C PRO A 61 8.86 3.53 -17.47
N THR A 62 7.70 3.41 -18.12
CA THR A 62 6.54 4.26 -17.84
C THR A 62 5.92 3.95 -16.48
N LEU A 63 6.08 2.73 -15.95
CA LEU A 63 5.61 2.33 -14.62
C LEU A 63 6.32 3.10 -13.51
N ALA A 64 7.64 3.23 -13.61
CA ALA A 64 8.42 4.03 -12.65
C ALA A 64 7.96 5.50 -12.63
N ARG A 65 7.70 6.09 -13.81
CA ARG A 65 7.19 7.46 -13.93
C ARG A 65 5.77 7.59 -13.34
N ARG A 66 4.89 6.61 -13.56
CA ARG A 66 3.55 6.58 -12.97
C ARG A 66 3.63 6.47 -11.45
N PHE A 67 4.45 5.57 -10.93
CA PHE A 67 4.65 5.38 -9.49
C PHE A 67 5.12 6.67 -8.81
N GLN A 68 6.10 7.36 -9.38
CA GLN A 68 6.55 8.65 -8.87
C GLN A 68 5.46 9.74 -8.96
N ARG A 69 4.70 9.78 -10.06
CA ARG A 69 3.61 10.75 -10.24
C ARG A 69 2.49 10.52 -9.22
N GLU A 70 2.10 9.26 -9.01
CA GLU A 70 1.09 8.88 -8.02
C GLU A 70 1.54 9.23 -6.61
N ALA A 71 2.79 8.94 -6.25
CA ALA A 71 3.36 9.34 -4.97
C ALA A 71 3.28 10.85 -4.74
N LYS A 72 3.64 11.66 -5.75
CA LYS A 72 3.56 13.14 -5.68
C LYS A 72 2.13 13.66 -5.59
N ALA A 73 1.18 13.00 -6.25
CA ALA A 73 -0.23 13.37 -6.20
C ALA A 73 -0.81 13.12 -4.81
N ILE A 74 -0.58 11.92 -4.26
CA ILE A 74 -1.11 11.51 -2.95
C ILE A 74 -0.43 12.27 -1.81
N ALA A 75 0.86 12.60 -1.92
CA ALA A 75 1.60 13.33 -0.88
C ALA A 75 1.05 14.74 -0.58
N LYS A 76 0.17 15.28 -1.43
CA LYS A 76 -0.50 16.57 -1.20
C LYS A 76 -1.83 16.44 -0.48
N LEU A 77 -2.31 15.20 -0.29
CA LEU A 77 -3.63 14.94 0.27
C LEU A 77 -3.50 14.66 1.77
N GLU A 78 -4.28 15.39 2.56
CA GLU A 78 -4.42 15.18 3.99
C GLU A 78 -5.91 15.09 4.34
N HIS A 79 -6.37 13.88 4.62
CA HIS A 79 -7.78 13.56 4.89
C HIS A 79 -7.86 12.29 5.73
N ASP A 80 -8.83 12.20 6.66
CA ASP A 80 -8.94 11.10 7.63
C ASP A 80 -9.08 9.71 6.98
N HIS A 81 -9.65 9.68 5.78
CA HIS A 81 -9.88 8.45 4.99
C HIS A 81 -8.91 8.26 3.81
N ILE A 82 -7.80 9.02 3.78
CA ILE A 82 -6.69 8.84 2.82
C ILE A 82 -5.44 8.48 3.62
N ILE A 83 -4.75 7.41 3.22
CA ILE A 83 -3.52 6.99 3.89
C ILE A 83 -2.42 8.03 3.65
N PRO A 84 -1.86 8.66 4.71
CA PRO A 84 -0.81 9.64 4.55
C PRO A 84 0.47 9.01 3.99
N VAL A 85 1.04 9.67 2.99
CA VAL A 85 2.36 9.35 2.44
C VAL A 85 3.40 10.20 3.15
N TYR A 86 4.43 9.55 3.70
CA TYR A 86 5.52 10.23 4.38
C TYR A 86 6.67 10.57 3.45
N HIS A 87 7.03 9.64 2.55
CA HIS A 87 8.21 9.81 1.72
C HIS A 87 8.17 8.95 0.46
N TYR A 88 8.66 9.52 -0.64
CA TYR A 88 9.04 8.78 -1.84
C TYR A 88 10.57 8.74 -1.92
N GLY A 89 11.15 7.55 -2.13
CA GLY A 89 12.60 7.38 -2.22
C GLY A 89 13.02 6.42 -3.33
N GLU A 90 14.29 6.53 -3.73
CA GLU A 90 14.97 5.59 -4.61
C GLU A 90 16.26 5.12 -3.91
N ASP A 91 16.48 3.81 -3.84
CA ASP A 91 17.66 3.22 -3.20
C ASP A 91 18.00 1.87 -3.84
N GLY A 92 19.27 1.61 -4.16
CA GLY A 92 19.71 0.35 -4.77
C GLY A 92 18.98 -0.03 -6.07
N GLY A 93 18.50 0.96 -6.85
CA GLY A 93 17.69 0.74 -8.05
C GLY A 93 16.21 0.43 -7.78
N LEU A 94 15.80 0.39 -6.52
CA LEU A 94 14.41 0.22 -6.09
C LEU A 94 13.75 1.57 -5.90
N ARG A 95 12.45 1.62 -6.18
CA ARG A 95 11.59 2.79 -5.91
C ARG A 95 10.60 2.40 -4.84
N TYR A 96 10.46 3.24 -3.83
CA TYR A 96 9.60 2.94 -2.70
C TYR A 96 8.83 4.17 -2.20
N LEU A 97 7.72 3.88 -1.53
CA LEU A 97 6.85 4.83 -0.86
C LEU A 97 6.69 4.41 0.60
N ALA A 98 7.12 5.25 1.52
CA ALA A 98 6.84 5.09 2.94
C ALA A 98 5.52 5.81 3.28
N MET A 99 4.62 5.10 3.93
CA MET A 99 3.28 5.59 4.30
C MET A 99 2.91 5.13 5.70
N LYS A 100 1.84 5.72 6.24
CA LYS A 100 1.29 5.31 7.54
C LYS A 100 0.96 3.81 7.52
N LEU A 101 1.47 3.06 8.50
CA LEU A 101 1.01 1.70 8.74
C LEU A 101 -0.37 1.76 9.38
N ILE A 102 -1.35 1.06 8.78
CA ILE A 102 -2.69 0.92 9.34
C ILE A 102 -2.78 -0.43 10.01
N ASP A 103 -3.05 -0.44 11.31
CA ASP A 103 -3.41 -1.65 12.03
C ASP A 103 -4.87 -1.99 11.72
N GLY A 104 -5.08 -3.04 10.93
CA GLY A 104 -6.40 -3.39 10.44
C GLY A 104 -6.36 -4.41 9.30
N LYS A 105 -7.55 -4.78 8.82
CA LYS A 105 -7.73 -5.67 7.68
C LYS A 105 -8.27 -4.89 6.50
N ASP A 106 -7.81 -5.26 5.31
CA ASP A 106 -8.37 -4.78 4.06
C ASP A 106 -9.86 -5.16 3.99
N LEU A 107 -10.69 -4.27 3.42
CA LEU A 107 -12.11 -4.53 3.24
C LEU A 107 -12.38 -5.84 2.45
N SER A 108 -11.50 -6.17 1.49
CA SER A 108 -11.58 -7.40 0.71
C SER A 108 -11.41 -8.66 1.56
N GLN A 109 -10.54 -8.61 2.58
CA GLN A 109 -10.34 -9.71 3.52
C GLN A 109 -11.58 -9.89 4.39
N GLU A 110 -12.18 -8.78 4.86
CA GLU A 110 -13.38 -8.81 5.67
C GLU A 110 -14.59 -9.35 4.89
N ILE A 111 -14.80 -8.86 3.67
CA ILE A 111 -15.83 -9.38 2.76
C ILE A 111 -15.63 -10.89 2.52
N SER A 112 -14.39 -11.31 2.26
CA SER A 112 -14.09 -12.73 2.04
C SER A 112 -14.36 -13.57 3.28
N ARG A 113 -14.03 -13.07 4.47
CA ARG A 113 -14.31 -13.72 5.75
C ARG A 113 -15.82 -13.92 5.96
N LEU A 114 -16.61 -12.87 5.75
CA LEU A 114 -18.07 -12.93 5.87
C LEU A 114 -18.65 -13.95 4.90
N ARG A 115 -18.24 -13.90 3.62
CA ARG A 115 -18.68 -14.86 2.59
C ARG A 115 -18.39 -16.31 2.96
N ARG A 116 -17.18 -16.62 3.47
CA ARG A 116 -16.83 -17.97 3.92
C ARG A 116 -17.70 -18.47 5.08
N SER A 117 -18.18 -17.56 5.92
CA SER A 117 -19.10 -17.88 7.01
C SER A 117 -20.59 -17.87 6.62
N GLY A 118 -20.91 -17.73 5.33
CA GLY A 118 -22.30 -17.61 4.87
C GLY A 118 -22.99 -16.31 5.28
N ARG A 119 -22.22 -15.33 5.79
CA ARG A 119 -22.72 -14.03 6.26
C ARG A 119 -22.54 -12.96 5.19
N ARG A 120 -23.34 -11.90 5.31
CA ARG A 120 -23.17 -10.66 4.55
C ARG A 120 -22.74 -9.54 5.49
N MET A 121 -22.16 -8.50 4.91
CA MET A 121 -21.91 -7.26 5.63
C MET A 121 -23.24 -6.63 6.02
N ASP A 122 -23.30 -6.08 7.22
CA ASP A 122 -24.43 -5.26 7.64
C ASP A 122 -24.57 -4.05 6.71
N VAL A 123 -25.80 -3.68 6.36
CA VAL A 123 -26.06 -2.59 5.41
C VAL A 123 -25.64 -1.24 6.01
N GLY A 124 -25.89 -1.01 7.29
CA GLY A 124 -25.48 0.22 7.97
C GLY A 124 -23.97 0.38 7.98
N TYR A 125 -23.24 -0.70 8.30
CA TYR A 125 -21.78 -0.71 8.23
C TYR A 125 -21.25 -0.49 6.81
N ALA A 126 -21.89 -1.09 5.80
CA ALA A 126 -21.50 -0.86 4.41
C ALA A 126 -21.72 0.61 3.97
N LEU A 127 -22.81 1.24 4.40
CA LEU A 127 -23.11 2.64 4.11
C LEU A 127 -22.10 3.58 4.79
N ASP A 128 -21.70 3.29 6.03
CA ASP A 128 -20.67 4.06 6.73
C ASP A 128 -19.33 4.02 5.96
N ILE A 129 -18.85 2.82 5.59
CA ILE A 129 -17.64 2.67 4.77
C ILE A 129 -17.76 3.43 3.44
N LEU A 130 -18.91 3.33 2.77
CA LEU A 130 -19.13 4.03 1.50
C LEU A 130 -19.10 5.55 1.67
N GLY A 131 -19.64 6.08 2.76
CA GLY A 131 -19.57 7.51 3.08
C GLY A 131 -18.12 7.98 3.27
N GLN A 132 -17.31 7.20 4.00
CA GLN A 132 -15.89 7.48 4.21
C GLN A 132 -15.09 7.47 2.90
N ILE A 133 -15.36 6.48 2.04
CA ILE A 133 -14.73 6.37 0.71
C ILE A 133 -15.15 7.53 -0.19
N ALA A 134 -16.44 7.88 -0.22
CA ALA A 134 -16.95 8.98 -1.03
C ALA A 134 -16.29 10.31 -0.62
N SER A 135 -16.24 10.61 0.69
CA SER A 135 -15.56 11.79 1.22
C SER A 135 -14.09 11.86 0.79
N ALA A 136 -13.37 10.73 0.84
CA ALA A 136 -11.97 10.67 0.41
C ALA A 136 -11.80 10.93 -1.10
N ILE A 137 -12.67 10.35 -1.93
CA ILE A 137 -12.62 10.49 -3.39
C ILE A 137 -12.99 11.92 -3.78
N ASP A 138 -14.02 12.51 -3.17
CA ASP A 138 -14.42 13.89 -3.41
C ASP A 138 -13.28 14.86 -3.06
N PHE A 139 -12.66 14.68 -1.89
CA PHE A 139 -11.49 15.46 -1.50
C PHE A 139 -10.32 15.31 -2.49
N ALA A 140 -10.05 14.08 -2.95
CA ALA A 140 -8.99 13.84 -3.95
C ALA A 140 -9.28 14.55 -5.28
N HIS A 141 -10.55 14.54 -5.73
CA HIS A 141 -10.97 15.22 -6.95
C HIS A 141 -10.85 16.75 -6.85
N GLU A 142 -11.17 17.34 -5.70
CA GLU A 142 -10.95 18.78 -5.44
C GLU A 142 -9.47 19.19 -5.56
N HIS A 143 -8.56 18.22 -5.45
CA HIS A 143 -7.11 18.39 -5.58
C HIS A 143 -6.53 17.84 -6.90
N ASP A 144 -7.38 17.70 -7.92
CA ASP A 144 -7.02 17.19 -9.26
C ASP A 144 -6.43 15.76 -9.27
N VAL A 145 -6.75 14.95 -8.25
CA VAL A 145 -6.30 13.55 -8.14
C VAL A 145 -7.46 12.61 -8.45
N VAL A 146 -7.33 11.83 -9.52
CA VAL A 146 -8.32 10.81 -9.89
C VAL A 146 -7.87 9.44 -9.38
N HIS A 147 -8.68 8.82 -8.52
CA HIS A 147 -8.49 7.42 -8.13
C HIS A 147 -8.80 6.48 -9.30
N ARG A 148 -7.98 5.44 -9.51
CA ARG A 148 -8.18 4.40 -10.53
C ARG A 148 -8.09 3.00 -9.97
#